data_AF-A0A7S2Z567-F1
#
_entry.id   AF-A0A7S2Z567-F1
#
_cell.length_a   1.000
_cell.length_b   1.000
_cell.length_c   1.000
_cell.angle_alpha   90.00
_cell.angle_beta   90.00
_cell.angle_gamma   90.00
#
_symmetry.space_group_name_H-M   'P 1'
#
loop_
_entity.id
_entity.type
_entity.pdbx_description
1 polymer ?
#
loop_
_entity_poly.entity_id
_entity_poly.type
_entity_poly.pdbx_seq_one_letter_code
_entity_poly.pdbx_strand_id
1 'polypeptide(L)'
;CESCKQGLSVNEFCRRKPYIPGCRDIGNNCCRGNNAQCLSCKEGISEEEYCKKNPSTAGCEKYGNICCSAYDAQCESCKQGLSVNEFCRRKPYIPGCRDIGNNCCRGNNAQCLSCKEGISEEEYCKKNPSTAGCEKYGNICCSAYDAQCESCKQG
;
A
#
# COMPACT_ATOMS: atom_id res chain seq x y z
N CYS A 1 -6.63 -50.95 -2.19
CA CYS A 1 -5.73 -50.14 -1.36
C CYS A 1 -6.43 -48.83 -0.97
N GLU A 2 -6.27 -48.31 0.26
CA GLU A 2 -7.01 -47.12 0.74
C GLU A 2 -6.61 -45.83 0.02
N SER A 3 -5.34 -45.70 -0.39
CA SER A 3 -4.88 -44.58 -1.23
C SER A 3 -5.52 -44.61 -2.63
N CYS A 4 -5.70 -45.80 -3.20
CA CYS A 4 -6.33 -46.03 -4.51
C CYS A 4 -7.80 -45.57 -4.52
N LYS A 5 -8.54 -45.83 -3.43
CA LYS A 5 -9.94 -45.38 -3.29
C LYS A 5 -10.09 -43.87 -3.30
N GLN A 6 -9.05 -43.15 -2.88
CA GLN A 6 -9.02 -41.69 -2.82
C GLN A 6 -8.32 -41.06 -4.02
N GLY A 7 -7.81 -41.88 -4.97
CA GLY A 7 -7.03 -41.40 -6.11
C GLY A 7 -5.70 -40.74 -5.72
N LEU A 8 -5.19 -41.02 -4.51
CA LEU A 8 -3.98 -40.39 -3.98
C LEU A 8 -2.76 -41.30 -4.19
N SER A 9 -1.59 -40.69 -4.36
CA SER A 9 -0.33 -41.42 -4.24
C SER A 9 -0.18 -41.99 -2.82
N VAL A 10 0.59 -43.08 -2.66
CA VAL A 10 0.87 -43.66 -1.33
C VAL A 10 1.50 -42.62 -0.40
N ASN A 11 2.39 -41.77 -0.92
CA ASN A 11 3.00 -40.67 -0.16
C ASN A 11 1.97 -39.64 0.31
N GLU A 12 1.06 -39.22 -0.57
CA GLU A 12 0.04 -38.22 -0.24
C GLU A 12 -1.00 -38.77 0.75
N PHE A 13 -1.38 -40.03 0.61
CA PHE A 13 -2.21 -40.74 1.57
C PHE A 13 -1.52 -40.84 2.94
N CYS A 14 -0.24 -41.22 2.98
CA CYS A 14 0.52 -41.34 4.22
C CYS A 14 0.82 -39.99 4.89
N ARG A 15 0.91 -38.89 4.13
CA ARG A 15 0.95 -37.53 4.70
C ARG A 15 -0.34 -37.17 5.42
N ARG A 16 -1.50 -37.56 4.89
CA ARG A 16 -2.81 -37.29 5.49
C ARG A 16 -3.12 -38.19 6.69
N LYS A 17 -2.67 -39.45 6.64
CA LYS A 17 -2.96 -40.47 7.67
C LYS A 17 -1.67 -41.19 8.13
N PRO A 18 -0.76 -40.49 8.83
CA PRO A 18 0.55 -41.04 9.21
C PRO A 18 0.47 -42.17 10.24
N TYR A 19 -0.65 -42.31 10.96
CA TYR A 19 -0.91 -43.36 11.94
C TYR A 19 -1.26 -44.73 11.32
N ILE A 20 -1.47 -44.80 9.99
CA ILE A 20 -1.73 -46.06 9.30
C ILE A 20 -0.46 -46.94 9.32
N PRO A 21 -0.56 -48.23 9.71
CA PRO A 21 0.56 -49.17 9.63
C PRO A 21 1.16 -49.21 8.21
N GLY A 22 2.47 -49.05 8.09
CA GLY A 22 3.18 -48.92 6.81
C GLY A 22 3.40 -47.48 6.32
N CYS A 23 2.69 -46.49 6.88
CA CYS A 23 2.98 -45.07 6.62
C CYS A 23 4.09 -44.49 7.53
N ARG A 24 4.50 -45.22 8.57
CA ARG A 24 5.51 -44.77 9.55
C ARG A 24 6.83 -44.35 8.89
N ASP A 25 7.27 -45.10 7.88
CA ASP A 25 8.54 -44.84 7.17
C ASP A 25 8.34 -44.07 5.84
N ILE A 26 7.09 -43.84 5.44
CA ILE A 26 6.71 -43.17 4.19
C ILE A 26 6.36 -41.70 4.46
N GLY A 27 5.65 -41.43 5.55
CA GLY A 27 5.18 -40.09 5.94
C GLY A 27 6.22 -39.22 6.63
N ASN A 28 7.38 -39.76 7.01
CA ASN A 28 8.38 -39.08 7.84
C ASN A 28 9.77 -38.98 7.20
N ASN A 29 9.85 -39.01 5.86
CA ASN A 29 11.09 -38.73 5.11
C ASN A 29 11.39 -37.23 4.98
N CYS A 30 10.92 -36.42 5.94
CA CYS A 30 11.32 -35.03 6.01
C CYS A 30 12.79 -34.98 6.42
N CYS A 31 13.58 -34.20 5.70
CA CYS A 31 14.98 -34.03 6.02
C CYS A 31 15.17 -33.44 7.42
N ARG A 32 16.34 -33.65 8.03
CA ARG A 32 16.61 -33.22 9.41
C ARG A 32 17.18 -31.79 9.51
N GLY A 33 17.36 -31.11 8.38
CA GLY A 33 17.89 -29.75 8.34
C GLY A 33 16.98 -28.73 9.05
N ASN A 34 17.60 -27.62 9.46
CA ASN A 34 16.91 -26.44 10.01
C ASN A 34 16.75 -25.39 8.90
N ASN A 35 16.09 -25.77 7.81
CA ASN A 35 15.81 -24.91 6.66
C ASN A 35 14.32 -25.04 6.28
N ALA A 36 13.85 -24.12 5.43
CA ALA A 36 12.45 -24.04 5.01
C ALA A 36 11.91 -25.38 4.50
N GLN A 37 12.64 -26.05 3.61
CA GLN A 37 12.25 -27.32 3.00
C GLN A 37 12.02 -28.44 4.03
N CYS A 38 12.93 -28.59 5.00
CA CYS A 38 12.83 -29.64 6.00
C CYS A 38 11.77 -29.32 7.05
N LEU A 39 11.69 -28.06 7.50
CA LEU A 39 10.79 -27.65 8.57
C LEU A 39 9.34 -27.56 8.08
N SER A 40 9.10 -27.08 6.85
CA SER A 40 7.76 -27.10 6.24
C SER A 40 7.24 -28.53 6.05
N CYS A 41 8.13 -29.45 5.65
CA CYS A 41 7.80 -30.87 5.55
C CYS A 41 7.41 -31.45 6.91
N LYS A 42 8.19 -31.18 7.96
CA LYS A 42 7.91 -31.64 9.33
C LYS A 42 6.57 -31.11 9.85
N GLU A 43 6.21 -29.87 9.48
CA GLU A 43 4.93 -29.24 9.82
C GLU A 43 3.77 -29.66 8.90
N GLY A 44 4.06 -30.39 7.82
CA GLY A 44 3.04 -30.83 6.86
C GLY A 44 2.43 -29.70 6.02
N ILE A 45 3.12 -28.56 5.88
CA ILE A 45 2.68 -27.39 5.11
C ILE A 45 3.63 -27.10 3.94
N SER A 46 3.23 -26.21 3.03
CA SER A 46 4.11 -25.77 1.92
C SER A 46 5.27 -24.92 2.44
N GLU A 47 6.40 -24.90 1.72
CA GLU A 47 7.52 -24.01 2.05
C GLU A 47 7.08 -22.54 2.08
N GLU A 48 6.22 -22.12 1.16
CA GLU A 48 5.69 -20.75 1.12
C GLU A 48 4.88 -20.42 2.38
N GLU A 49 3.97 -21.31 2.80
CA GLU A 49 3.16 -21.08 4.01
C GLU A 49 4.03 -21.09 5.27
N TYR A 50 5.01 -22.00 5.33
CA TYR A 50 5.99 -22.03 6.41
C TYR A 50 6.79 -20.73 6.50
N CYS A 51 7.28 -20.21 5.37
CA CYS A 51 8.07 -18.99 5.32
C CYS A 51 7.26 -17.71 5.56
N LYS A 52 5.95 -17.71 5.28
CA LYS A 52 5.07 -16.61 5.73
C LYS A 52 4.99 -16.51 7.26
N LYS A 53 5.06 -17.65 7.96
CA LYS A 53 5.07 -17.72 9.43
C LYS A 53 6.47 -17.54 10.03
N ASN A 54 7.51 -18.02 9.32
CA ASN A 54 8.90 -18.05 9.77
C ASN A 54 9.85 -17.44 8.72
N PRO A 55 9.75 -16.13 8.42
CA PRO A 55 10.48 -15.51 7.30
C PRO A 55 12.01 -15.52 7.48
N SER A 56 12.49 -15.62 8.72
CA SER A 56 13.93 -15.64 9.05
C SER A 56 14.57 -17.02 8.93
N THR A 57 13.81 -18.07 8.58
CA THR A 57 14.38 -19.42 8.40
C THR A 57 15.20 -19.50 7.12
N ALA A 58 16.38 -20.14 7.18
CA ALA A 58 17.22 -20.36 5.99
C ALA A 58 16.43 -21.04 4.85
N GLY A 59 16.49 -20.48 3.64
CA GLY A 59 15.69 -20.93 2.49
C GLY A 59 14.35 -20.20 2.32
N CYS A 60 13.98 -19.31 3.24
CA CYS A 60 12.80 -18.45 3.13
C CYS A 60 13.08 -17.11 2.44
N GLU A 61 14.32 -16.81 2.06
CA GLU A 61 14.69 -15.56 1.40
C GLU A 61 13.94 -15.38 0.07
N LYS A 62 13.62 -16.49 -0.60
CA LYS A 62 12.81 -16.53 -1.83
C LYS A 62 11.31 -16.25 -1.62
N TYR A 63 10.83 -16.33 -0.37
CA TYR A 63 9.42 -16.15 0.02
C TYR A 63 9.17 -14.94 0.90
N GLY A 64 10.23 -14.33 1.46
CA GLY A 64 10.12 -13.03 2.10
C GLY A 64 9.56 -12.04 1.09
N ASN A 65 8.66 -11.15 1.54
CA ASN A 65 8.30 -10.00 0.71
C ASN A 65 9.62 -9.35 0.29
N ILE A 66 9.86 -9.27 -1.02
CA ILE A 66 11.02 -8.58 -1.61
C ILE A 66 10.76 -7.07 -1.44
N CYS A 67 10.62 -6.65 -0.20
CA CYS A 67 10.60 -5.27 0.17
C CYS A 67 12.05 -4.86 0.35
N CYS A 68 12.41 -3.78 -0.32
CA CYS A 68 13.71 -3.17 -0.13
C CYS A 68 13.92 -2.74 1.33
N SER A 69 15.18 -2.57 1.71
CA SER A 69 15.55 -2.18 3.08
C SER A 69 15.70 -0.68 3.28
N ALA A 70 15.57 0.13 2.23
CA ALA A 70 15.73 1.57 2.33
C ALA A 70 14.67 2.21 3.22
N TYR A 71 15.01 3.35 3.81
CA TYR A 71 14.10 4.16 4.62
C TYR A 71 13.38 5.18 3.73
N ASP A 72 12.45 4.67 2.92
CA ASP A 72 11.61 5.46 2.03
C ASP A 72 10.19 4.90 1.96
N ALA A 73 9.28 5.65 1.34
CA ALA A 73 7.87 5.33 1.27
C ALA A 73 7.57 4.00 0.55
N GLN A 74 8.36 3.63 -0.47
CA GLN A 74 8.14 2.39 -1.22
C GLN A 74 8.51 1.17 -0.38
N CYS A 75 9.68 1.20 0.25
CA CYS A 75 10.16 0.11 1.07
C CYS A 75 9.35 -0.04 2.36
N GLU A 76 9.07 1.06 3.04
CA GLU A 76 8.33 1.04 4.31
C GLU A 76 6.86 0.67 4.12
N SER A 77 6.20 1.11 3.03
CA SER A 77 4.84 0.68 2.74
C SER A 77 4.78 -0.82 2.42
N CYS A 78 5.76 -1.33 1.65
CA CYS A 78 5.88 -2.75 1.34
C CYS A 78 6.05 -3.59 2.62
N LYS A 79 6.96 -3.19 3.53
CA LYS A 79 7.18 -3.87 4.82
C LYS A 79 5.91 -3.93 5.67
N GLN A 80 5.06 -2.92 5.57
CA GLN A 80 3.80 -2.82 6.31
C GLN A 80 2.59 -3.42 5.57
N GLY A 81 2.77 -3.92 4.35
CA GLY A 81 1.68 -4.42 3.52
C GLY A 81 0.67 -3.35 3.12
N LEU A 82 1.08 -2.08 3.08
CA LEU A 82 0.25 -0.94 2.71
C LEU A 82 0.59 -0.45 1.30
N SER A 83 -0.39 0.18 0.64
CA SER A 83 -0.08 1.01 -0.52
C SER A 83 0.78 2.21 -0.09
N VAL A 84 1.65 2.70 -0.98
CA VAL A 84 2.48 3.89 -0.71
C VAL A 84 1.60 5.07 -0.30
N ASN A 85 0.44 5.26 -0.96
CA ASN A 85 -0.51 6.32 -0.62
C ASN A 85 -1.07 6.19 0.79
N GLU A 86 -1.51 5.01 1.20
CA GLU A 86 -2.04 4.78 2.54
C GLU A 86 -0.96 4.98 3.61
N PHE A 87 0.24 4.46 3.35
CA PHE A 87 1.40 4.66 4.21
C PHE A 87 1.72 6.16 4.37
N CYS A 88 1.77 6.91 3.27
CA CYS A 88 2.09 8.34 3.28
C CYS A 88 1.02 9.21 3.94
N ARG A 89 -0.27 8.80 3.91
CA ARG A 89 -1.32 9.47 4.71
C ARG A 89 -1.06 9.35 6.21
N ARG A 90 -0.49 8.24 6.68
CA ARG A 90 -0.17 8.01 8.09
C ARG A 90 1.17 8.62 8.49
N LYS A 91 2.17 8.59 7.60
CA LYS A 91 3.55 9.04 7.84
C LYS A 91 4.06 9.94 6.70
N PRO A 92 3.52 11.18 6.58
CA PRO A 92 3.85 12.08 5.46
C PRO A 92 5.30 12.59 5.49
N TYR A 93 6.00 12.47 6.61
CA TYR A 93 7.39 12.90 6.79
C TYR A 93 8.43 11.93 6.23
N ILE A 94 8.03 10.73 5.81
CA ILE A 94 8.95 9.72 5.27
C ILE A 94 9.44 10.14 3.88
N PRO A 95 10.74 9.99 3.55
CA PRO A 95 11.25 10.25 2.20
C PRO A 95 10.43 9.49 1.14
N GLY A 96 10.03 10.18 0.06
CA GLY A 96 9.14 9.61 -0.96
C GLY A 96 7.64 9.86 -0.74
N CYS A 97 7.21 10.38 0.41
CA CYS A 97 5.81 10.77 0.66
C CYS A 97 5.47 12.22 0.30
N ARG A 98 6.48 13.07 0.10
CA ARG A 98 6.32 14.52 -0.09
C ARG A 98 5.40 14.87 -1.26
N ASP A 99 5.42 14.05 -2.32
CA ASP A 99 4.65 14.29 -3.55
C ASP A 99 3.34 13.50 -3.58
N ILE A 100 3.10 12.59 -2.62
CA ILE A 100 1.98 11.65 -2.63
C ILE A 100 0.73 12.22 -1.91
N GLY A 101 0.94 13.09 -0.92
CA GLY A 101 -0.13 13.82 -0.23
C GLY A 101 -0.41 15.21 -0.80
N ASN A 102 0.43 15.70 -1.70
CA ASN A 102 0.40 17.07 -2.23
C ASN A 102 0.75 17.04 -3.73
N ASN A 103 -0.14 16.47 -4.55
CA ASN A 103 -0.11 16.66 -6.01
C ASN A 103 -0.36 18.13 -6.41
N CYS A 104 -0.60 18.99 -5.42
CA CYS A 104 -0.77 20.41 -5.57
C CYS A 104 0.55 21.05 -5.99
N CYS A 105 0.47 21.84 -7.05
CA CYS A 105 1.60 22.60 -7.53
C CYS A 105 2.15 23.55 -6.44
N ARG A 106 3.42 23.95 -6.55
CA ARG A 106 4.06 24.82 -5.55
C ARG A 106 3.83 26.31 -5.79
N GLY A 107 3.10 26.68 -6.84
CA GLY A 107 2.82 28.07 -7.17
C GLY A 107 2.02 28.80 -6.09
N ASN A 108 2.13 30.14 -6.11
CA ASN A 108 1.34 31.05 -5.29
C ASN A 108 0.18 31.61 -6.12
N ASN A 109 -0.62 30.72 -6.70
CA ASN A 109 -1.80 31.05 -7.48
C ASN A 109 -3.01 30.26 -6.95
N ALA A 110 -4.21 30.65 -7.37
CA ALA A 110 -5.48 30.08 -6.91
C ALA A 110 -5.53 28.54 -7.07
N GLN A 111 -5.04 28.01 -8.19
CA GLN A 111 -5.03 26.57 -8.47
C GLN A 111 -4.16 25.78 -7.48
N CYS A 112 -2.96 26.27 -7.20
CA CYS A 112 -2.03 25.60 -6.31
C CYS A 112 -2.44 25.74 -4.84
N LEU A 113 -2.89 26.93 -4.44
CA LEU A 113 -3.23 27.24 -3.05
C LEU A 113 -4.58 26.61 -2.65
N SER A 114 -5.59 26.59 -3.53
CA SER A 114 -6.85 25.89 -3.28
C SER A 114 -6.64 24.39 -3.11
N CYS A 115 -5.80 23.79 -3.94
CA CYS A 115 -5.41 22.38 -3.80
C CYS A 115 -4.70 22.10 -2.46
N LYS A 116 -3.74 22.95 -2.06
CA LYS A 116 -3.03 22.80 -0.76
C LYS A 116 -3.99 22.91 0.44
N GLU A 117 -5.03 23.74 0.33
CA GLU A 117 -6.07 23.89 1.35
C GLU A 117 -7.18 22.83 1.26
N GLY A 118 -7.20 22.01 0.20
CA GLY A 118 -8.20 20.97 0.00
C GLY A 118 -9.61 21.50 -0.32
N ILE A 119 -9.72 22.72 -0.86
CA ILE A 119 -10.98 23.36 -1.25
C ILE A 119 -11.01 23.69 -2.74
N SER A 120 -12.17 24.07 -3.28
CA SER A 120 -12.29 24.49 -4.68
C SER A 120 -11.62 25.84 -4.93
N GLU A 121 -11.16 26.10 -6.18
CA GLU A 121 -10.62 27.43 -6.57
C GLU A 121 -11.62 28.56 -6.30
N GLU A 122 -12.91 28.33 -6.58
CA GLU A 122 -13.96 29.32 -6.34
C GLU A 122 -14.10 29.65 -4.84
N GLU A 123 -14.16 28.62 -3.98
CA GLU A 123 -14.25 28.82 -2.54
C GLU A 123 -12.98 29.50 -1.98
N TYR A 124 -11.81 29.11 -2.50
CA TYR A 124 -10.55 29.74 -2.15
C TYR A 124 -10.52 31.23 -2.54
N CYS A 125 -10.98 31.56 -3.75
CA CYS A 125 -11.00 32.93 -4.26
C CYS A 125 -12.06 33.82 -3.58
N LYS A 126 -13.16 33.25 -3.08
CA LYS A 126 -14.10 33.98 -2.21
C LYS A 126 -13.44 34.44 -0.90
N LYS A 127 -12.52 33.64 -0.36
CA LYS A 127 -11.74 33.97 0.85
C LYS A 127 -10.51 34.84 0.55
N ASN A 128 -9.88 34.63 -0.60
CA ASN A 128 -8.62 35.25 -1.02
C ASN A 128 -8.72 35.88 -2.44
N PRO A 129 -9.54 36.92 -2.64
CA PRO A 129 -9.85 37.46 -3.97
C PRO A 129 -8.65 38.10 -4.67
N SER A 130 -7.63 38.53 -3.92
CA SER A 130 -6.42 39.14 -4.46
C SER A 130 -5.34 38.13 -4.89
N THR A 131 -5.58 36.82 -4.73
CA THR A 131 -4.62 35.80 -5.18
C THR A 131 -4.60 35.71 -6.70
N ALA A 132 -3.40 35.63 -7.30
CA ALA A 132 -3.23 35.47 -8.74
C ALA A 132 -4.03 34.25 -9.26
N GLY A 133 -4.85 34.45 -10.29
CA GLY A 133 -5.77 33.43 -10.82
C GLY A 133 -7.21 33.51 -10.26
N CYS A 134 -7.49 34.43 -9.33
CA CYS A 134 -8.83 34.70 -8.81
C CYS A 134 -9.57 35.80 -9.58
N GLU A 135 -8.97 36.42 -10.60
CA GLU A 135 -9.57 37.52 -11.38
C GLU A 135 -10.88 37.09 -12.06
N LYS A 136 -10.99 35.79 -12.38
CA LYS A 136 -12.20 35.17 -12.96
C LYS A 136 -13.36 34.96 -11.96
N TYR A 137 -13.09 35.10 -10.65
CA TYR A 137 -14.07 34.90 -9.57
C TYR A 137 -14.37 36.19 -8.79
N GLY A 138 -13.65 37.27 -9.04
CA GLY A 138 -14.03 38.58 -8.55
C GLY A 138 -15.29 39.05 -9.25
N ASN A 139 -16.20 39.70 -8.51
CA ASN A 139 -17.25 40.48 -9.14
C ASN A 139 -16.58 41.47 -10.11
N ILE A 140 -16.85 41.33 -11.41
CA ILE A 140 -16.43 42.26 -12.46
C ILE A 140 -17.26 43.53 -12.32
N CYS A 141 -17.10 44.21 -11.18
CA CYS A 141 -17.55 45.57 -11.02
C CYS A 141 -16.38 46.44 -11.42
N CYS A 142 -16.58 47.20 -12.48
CA CYS A 142 -15.59 48.10 -13.03
C CYS A 142 -15.08 49.11 -11.97
N SER A 143 -13.84 49.55 -12.11
CA SER A 143 -13.21 50.49 -11.17
C SER A 143 -13.51 51.96 -11.47
N ALA A 144 -14.24 52.23 -12.56
CA ALA A 144 -14.62 53.58 -12.93
C ALA A 144 -15.63 54.16 -11.93
N TYR A 145 -15.62 55.49 -11.79
CA TYR A 145 -16.58 56.20 -10.95
C TYR A 145 -17.79 56.61 -11.79
N ASP A 146 -18.57 55.61 -12.19
CA ASP A 146 -19.82 55.79 -12.91
C ASP A 146 -20.95 54.94 -12.30
N ALA A 147 -22.19 55.25 -12.68
CA ALA A 147 -23.39 54.64 -12.12
C ALA A 147 -23.47 53.13 -12.35
N GLN A 148 -22.88 52.60 -13.43
CA GLN A 148 -22.86 51.15 -13.71
C GLN A 148 -21.86 50.44 -12.80
N CYS A 149 -20.70 51.04 -12.55
CA CYS A 149 -19.70 50.49 -11.64
C CYS A 149 -20.12 50.58 -10.17
N GLU A 150 -20.69 51.71 -9.74
CA GLU A 150 -21.07 51.92 -8.34
C GLU A 150 -22.30 51.08 -7.94
N SER A 151 -23.25 50.87 -8.85
CA SER A 151 -24.38 49.96 -8.60
C SER A 151 -23.95 48.51 -8.45
N CYS A 152 -22.94 48.09 -9.20
CA CYS A 152 -22.35 46.76 -9.08
C CYS A 152 -21.59 46.57 -7.74
N LYS A 153 -20.90 47.61 -7.23
CA LYS A 153 -20.18 47.56 -5.93
C LYS A 153 -21.11 47.51 -4.71
N GLN A 154 -22.36 47.95 -4.86
CA GLN A 154 -23.35 48.04 -3.77
C GLN A 154 -24.31 46.84 -3.69
N GLY A 155 -24.09 45.79 -4.51
CA GLY A 155 -24.87 44.55 -4.51
C GLY A 155 -24.53 43.62 -3.36
#